data_AF-A0A2E0VKF0-F1
#
_entry.id   AF-A0A2E0VKF0-F1
#
_cell.length_a   1.000
_cell.length_b   1.000
_cell.length_c   1.000
_cell.angle_alpha   90.00
_cell.angle_beta   90.00
_cell.angle_gamma   90.00
#
_symmetry.space_group_name_H-M   'P 1'
#
loop_
_entity.id
_entity.type
_entity.pdbx_description
1 polymer ?
#
loop_
_entity_poly.entity_id
_entity_poly.type
_entity_poly.pdbx_seq_one_letter_code
_entity_poly.pdbx_strand_id
1 'polypeptide(L)'
;MRKWVLFAASALVVGAILFQMLTARQGFVLVSIGSYVIETSLWGLLVIALLLWLVVWLLVRCWRFLMVPRRWVSGRAHRREQRNINRTLQGFLDFIEGNWPRAIVNLKKSAQQSELPAVNYLGAAAASFNLGNNQDAVDYLKSAELSGIADDVTARLMRVRLLLQEGKFAEALPLVQDLYRRQPSHPSVLRLLASTLKGMRDWRALETLLPDLGKYNALSEQEIGQLSEEVYRELLVIFPEGLAPNLSQSELQNALDRLWEEIPKALQREPRLVAQYVRKLVVVGRADKAETRLRRFLNKHWHPELVRLYGTLEVDPSRQLGFAEGWLKAHGGDADLLSTLGHLSVASELWGKARRYFEEALAISPTPATYYALGSLLARRGDEAASFRCFQQGLNQALSGVQ
;
A
#
# COMPACT_ATOMS: atom_id res chain seq x y z
N MET A 1 -68.65 17.11 -21.72
CA MET A 1 -69.96 17.70 -21.34
C MET A 1 -71.16 16.91 -21.83
N ARG A 2 -71.20 16.47 -23.10
CA ARG A 2 -72.33 15.71 -23.70
C ARG A 2 -72.76 14.43 -22.96
N LYS A 3 -71.80 13.68 -22.37
CA LYS A 3 -72.09 12.46 -21.57
C LYS A 3 -72.77 12.75 -20.22
N TRP A 4 -72.43 13.87 -19.58
CA TRP A 4 -73.05 14.28 -18.31
C TRP A 4 -74.47 14.82 -18.52
N VAL A 5 -74.73 15.50 -19.64
CA VAL A 5 -76.08 15.96 -20.01
C VAL A 5 -76.98 14.78 -20.37
N LEU A 6 -76.48 13.78 -21.10
CA LEU A 6 -77.23 12.54 -21.39
C LEU A 6 -77.50 11.72 -20.12
N PHE A 7 -76.56 11.71 -19.16
CA PHE A 7 -76.76 11.07 -17.87
C PHE A 7 -77.80 11.81 -17.01
N ALA A 8 -77.77 13.15 -17.00
CA ALA A 8 -78.77 13.95 -16.28
C ALA A 8 -80.17 13.84 -16.90
N ALA A 9 -80.28 13.82 -18.23
CA ALA A 9 -81.54 13.66 -18.95
C ALA A 9 -82.15 12.26 -18.74
N SER A 10 -81.32 11.20 -18.79
CA SER A 10 -81.79 9.84 -18.50
C SER A 10 -82.18 9.67 -17.03
N ALA A 11 -81.44 10.27 -16.08
CA ALA A 11 -81.81 10.29 -14.67
C ALA A 11 -83.15 11.01 -14.42
N LEU A 12 -83.42 12.10 -15.13
CA LEU A 12 -84.69 12.83 -15.04
C LEU A 12 -85.88 12.02 -15.57
N VAL A 13 -85.71 11.33 -16.71
CA VAL A 13 -86.75 10.47 -17.31
C VAL A 13 -87.01 9.26 -16.42
N VAL A 14 -85.96 8.61 -15.93
CA VAL A 14 -86.08 7.48 -14.99
C VAL A 14 -86.71 7.94 -13.67
N GLY A 15 -86.35 9.12 -13.17
CA GLY A 15 -86.96 9.74 -11.98
C GLY A 15 -88.44 10.05 -12.16
N ALA A 16 -88.85 10.56 -13.32
CA ALA A 16 -90.25 10.85 -13.63
C ALA A 16 -91.11 9.57 -13.76
N ILE A 17 -90.57 8.53 -14.40
CA ILE A 17 -91.24 7.22 -14.53
C ILE A 17 -91.35 6.54 -13.16
N LEU A 18 -90.30 6.60 -12.35
CA LEU A 18 -90.34 6.12 -10.97
C LEU A 18 -91.40 6.87 -10.17
N PHE A 19 -91.44 8.21 -10.23
CA PHE A 19 -92.41 9.05 -9.52
C PHE A 19 -93.88 8.75 -9.91
N GLN A 20 -94.11 8.42 -11.18
CA GLN A 20 -95.45 8.06 -11.68
C GLN A 20 -95.84 6.62 -11.28
N MET A 21 -94.91 5.67 -11.23
CA MET A 21 -95.15 4.34 -10.66
C MET A 21 -95.34 4.38 -9.13
N LEU A 22 -94.65 5.30 -8.46
CA LEU A 22 -94.70 5.57 -7.02
C LEU A 22 -96.10 5.99 -6.53
N THR A 23 -96.86 6.72 -7.36
CA THR A 23 -98.18 7.27 -7.00
C THR A 23 -99.34 6.31 -7.24
N ALA A 24 -99.14 5.24 -8.02
CA ALA A 24 -100.22 4.33 -8.43
C ALA A 24 -100.53 3.19 -7.43
N ARG A 25 -99.68 2.92 -6.43
CA ARG A 25 -99.92 1.89 -5.38
C ARG A 25 -99.37 2.33 -4.02
N GLN A 26 -100.27 2.71 -3.10
CA GLN A 26 -99.93 3.04 -1.72
C GLN A 26 -99.73 1.76 -0.89
N GLY A 27 -98.55 1.14 -0.99
CA GLY A 27 -98.12 0.12 -0.03
C GLY A 27 -97.70 0.79 1.28
N PHE A 28 -98.32 0.41 2.39
CA PHE A 28 -97.91 0.81 3.74
C PHE A 28 -97.15 -0.32 4.41
N VAL A 29 -96.10 0.02 5.16
CA VAL A 29 -95.34 -0.92 6.00
C VAL A 29 -95.61 -0.55 7.45
N LEU A 30 -96.28 -1.47 8.14
CA LEU A 30 -96.49 -1.39 9.58
C LEU A 30 -95.32 -2.09 10.27
N VAL A 31 -94.46 -1.32 10.92
CA VAL A 31 -93.43 -1.86 11.80
C VAL A 31 -93.93 -1.72 13.23
N SER A 32 -94.27 -2.85 13.83
CA SER A 32 -94.68 -2.95 15.23
C SER A 32 -93.49 -3.41 16.07
N ILE A 33 -93.10 -2.57 17.04
CA ILE A 33 -92.09 -2.93 18.05
C ILE A 33 -92.70 -2.64 19.42
N GLY A 34 -93.13 -3.69 20.12
CA GLY A 34 -93.77 -3.57 21.44
C GLY A 34 -95.10 -2.80 21.37
N SER A 35 -95.20 -1.70 22.11
CA SER A 35 -96.39 -0.83 22.16
C SER A 35 -96.39 0.31 21.14
N TYR A 36 -95.36 0.42 20.30
CA TYR A 36 -95.25 1.49 19.29
C TYR A 36 -95.51 0.93 17.90
N VAL A 37 -96.52 1.48 17.25
CA VAL A 37 -96.85 1.20 15.85
C VAL A 37 -96.46 2.42 15.03
N ILE A 38 -95.43 2.27 14.20
CA ILE A 38 -95.00 3.34 13.29
C ILE A 38 -95.52 2.97 11.90
N GLU A 39 -96.51 3.74 11.44
CA GLU A 39 -97.01 3.67 10.08
C GLU A 39 -96.08 4.48 9.16
N THR A 40 -95.34 3.79 8.30
CA THR A 40 -94.52 4.45 7.27
C THR A 40 -94.93 3.97 5.89
N SER A 41 -94.84 4.86 4.91
CA SER A 41 -94.95 4.44 3.51
C SER A 41 -93.76 3.55 3.16
N LEU A 42 -93.99 2.53 2.34
CA LEU A 42 -92.94 1.60 1.88
C LEU A 42 -91.74 2.34 1.26
N TRP A 43 -92.04 3.50 0.65
CA TRP A 43 -91.08 4.42 0.07
C TRP A 43 -90.27 5.21 1.12
N GLY A 44 -90.90 5.64 2.21
CA GLY A 44 -90.20 6.28 3.32
C GLY A 44 -89.13 5.36 3.92
N LEU A 45 -89.46 4.07 4.09
CA LEU A 45 -88.52 3.07 4.59
C LEU A 45 -87.34 2.83 3.63
N LEU A 46 -87.60 2.78 2.32
CA LEU A 46 -86.55 2.65 1.29
C LEU A 46 -85.59 3.85 1.27
N VAL A 47 -86.11 5.07 1.41
CA VAL A 47 -85.28 6.29 1.44
C VAL A 47 -84.41 6.31 2.69
N ILE A 48 -84.96 5.93 3.85
CA ILE A 48 -84.20 5.84 5.11
C ILE A 48 -83.11 4.76 4.99
N ALA A 49 -83.42 3.58 4.43
CA ALA A 49 -82.46 2.52 4.21
C ALA A 49 -81.32 2.94 3.28
N LEU A 50 -81.63 3.67 2.20
CA LEU A 50 -80.62 4.20 1.27
C LEU A 50 -79.73 5.24 1.93
N LEU A 51 -80.31 6.17 2.71
CA LEU A 51 -79.55 7.16 3.48
C LEU A 51 -78.61 6.48 4.47
N LEU A 52 -79.10 5.47 5.19
CA LEU A 52 -78.32 4.74 6.18
C LEU A 52 -77.17 3.96 5.52
N TRP A 53 -77.44 3.33 4.37
CA TRP A 53 -76.39 2.69 3.56
C TRP A 53 -75.33 3.68 3.08
N LEU A 54 -75.73 4.86 2.60
CA LEU A 54 -74.82 5.91 2.15
C LEU A 54 -73.93 6.42 3.30
N VAL A 55 -74.52 6.65 4.49
CA VAL A 55 -73.79 7.08 5.68
C VAL A 55 -72.78 6.02 6.11
N VAL A 56 -73.18 4.74 6.16
CA VAL A 56 -72.26 3.63 6.48
C VAL A 56 -71.14 3.53 5.45
N TRP A 57 -71.45 3.67 4.15
CA TRP A 57 -70.46 3.65 3.09
C TRP A 57 -69.44 4.80 3.23
N LEU A 58 -69.90 6.01 3.51
CA LEU A 58 -69.04 7.18 3.76
C LEU A 58 -68.17 6.98 5.01
N LEU A 59 -68.73 6.47 6.10
CA LEU A 59 -67.99 6.20 7.33
C LEU A 59 -66.89 5.14 7.11
N VAL A 60 -67.18 4.04 6.40
CA VAL A 60 -66.17 3.01 6.06
C VAL A 60 -65.09 3.57 5.14
N ARG A 61 -65.45 4.44 4.19
CA ARG A 61 -64.52 5.11 3.27
C ARG A 61 -63.58 6.06 4.02
N CYS A 62 -64.13 6.91 4.89
CA CYS A 62 -63.36 7.81 5.74
C CYS A 62 -62.47 7.05 6.71
N TRP A 63 -62.98 5.98 7.34
CA TRP A 63 -62.21 5.12 8.23
C TRP A 63 -61.03 4.46 7.51
N ARG A 64 -61.24 3.92 6.30
CA ARG A 64 -60.13 3.36 5.49
C ARG A 64 -59.11 4.42 5.09
N PHE A 65 -59.52 5.66 4.83
CA PHE A 65 -58.60 6.73 4.44
C PHE A 65 -57.76 7.23 5.63
N LEU A 66 -58.36 7.32 6.83
CA LEU A 66 -57.68 7.70 8.06
C LEU A 66 -56.81 6.57 8.63
N MET A 67 -57.27 5.32 8.53
CA MET A 67 -56.52 4.10 8.85
C MET A 67 -55.78 3.53 7.62
N VAL A 68 -55.12 4.35 6.80
CA VAL A 68 -53.97 3.89 6.00
C VAL A 68 -52.67 4.33 6.71
N PRO A 69 -52.14 3.58 7.69
CA PRO A 69 -50.94 3.98 8.40
C PRO A 69 -49.73 3.15 7.96
N ARG A 70 -48.58 3.83 7.87
CA ARG A 70 -47.20 3.32 7.92
C ARG A 70 -46.63 2.40 6.83
N ARG A 71 -47.35 1.45 6.21
CA ARG A 71 -46.72 0.51 5.23
C ARG A 71 -46.21 1.17 3.94
N TRP A 72 -46.83 2.27 3.50
CA TRP A 72 -46.40 3.07 2.33
C TRP A 72 -45.31 4.12 2.65
N VAL A 73 -45.07 4.39 3.93
CA VAL A 73 -44.02 5.30 4.40
C VAL A 73 -42.76 4.50 4.76
N SER A 74 -42.89 3.33 5.39
CA SER A 74 -41.76 2.43 5.67
C SER A 74 -41.16 1.83 4.40
N GLY A 75 -41.98 1.48 3.39
CA GLY A 75 -41.48 0.99 2.11
C GLY A 75 -40.70 2.03 1.30
N ARG A 76 -40.95 3.34 1.49
CA ARG A 76 -40.16 4.41 0.85
C ARG A 76 -38.83 4.66 1.57
N ALA A 77 -38.80 4.53 2.89
CA ALA A 77 -37.56 4.62 3.67
C ALA A 77 -36.61 3.46 3.30
N HIS A 78 -37.07 2.21 3.35
CA HIS A 78 -36.25 1.06 2.95
C HIS A 78 -35.83 1.08 1.48
N ARG A 79 -36.71 1.52 0.56
CA ARG A 79 -36.32 1.68 -0.85
C ARG A 79 -35.29 2.80 -1.07
N ARG A 80 -35.29 3.85 -0.26
CA ARG A 80 -34.27 4.92 -0.31
C ARG A 80 -32.93 4.43 0.22
N GLU A 81 -32.96 3.72 1.33
CA GLU A 81 -31.79 3.08 1.94
C GLU A 81 -31.13 2.08 0.98
N GLN A 82 -31.90 1.17 0.38
CA GLN A 82 -31.40 0.24 -0.64
C GLN A 82 -30.83 0.96 -1.86
N ARG A 83 -31.41 2.09 -2.28
CA ARG A 83 -30.86 2.89 -3.38
C ARG A 83 -29.52 3.53 -3.01
N ASN A 84 -29.33 3.96 -1.77
CA ASN A 84 -28.06 4.53 -1.29
C ASN A 84 -26.98 3.46 -1.14
N ILE A 85 -27.34 2.27 -0.67
CA ILE A 85 -26.43 1.12 -0.67
C ILE A 85 -26.00 0.80 -2.10
N ASN A 86 -26.95 0.68 -3.03
CA ASN A 86 -26.64 0.43 -4.44
C ASN A 86 -25.78 1.54 -5.06
N ARG A 87 -25.96 2.81 -4.68
CA ARG A 87 -25.09 3.91 -5.13
C ARG A 87 -23.69 3.85 -4.53
N THR A 88 -23.56 3.45 -3.27
CA THR A 88 -22.26 3.22 -2.64
C THR A 88 -21.51 2.11 -3.37
N LEU A 89 -22.20 0.99 -3.63
CA LEU A 89 -21.65 -0.12 -4.40
C LEU A 89 -21.26 0.32 -5.80
N GLN A 90 -22.13 1.02 -6.52
CA GLN A 90 -21.80 1.57 -7.84
C GLN A 90 -20.61 2.53 -7.78
N GLY A 91 -20.53 3.39 -6.77
CA GLY A 91 -19.41 4.31 -6.60
C GLY A 91 -18.08 3.60 -6.37
N PHE A 92 -18.07 2.50 -5.61
CA PHE A 92 -16.88 1.66 -5.43
C PHE A 92 -16.57 0.79 -6.65
N LEU A 93 -17.57 0.33 -7.41
CA LEU A 93 -17.37 -0.33 -8.70
C LEU A 93 -16.70 0.63 -9.69
N ASP A 94 -17.24 1.85 -9.82
CA ASP A 94 -16.65 2.90 -10.65
C ASP A 94 -15.22 3.22 -10.19
N PHE A 95 -14.94 3.21 -8.88
CA PHE A 95 -13.59 3.40 -8.34
C PHE A 95 -12.63 2.29 -8.77
N ILE A 96 -13.05 1.03 -8.66
CA ILE A 96 -12.24 -0.14 -9.06
C ILE A 96 -12.00 -0.17 -10.57
N GLU A 97 -13.00 0.22 -11.36
CA GLU A 97 -12.91 0.34 -12.82
C GLU A 97 -12.03 1.53 -13.27
N GLY A 98 -11.58 2.40 -12.35
CA GLY A 98 -10.81 3.60 -12.67
C GLY A 98 -11.66 4.76 -13.22
N ASN A 99 -12.98 4.65 -13.15
CA ASN A 99 -13.94 5.67 -13.56
C ASN A 99 -14.07 6.78 -12.50
N TRP A 100 -12.96 7.48 -12.20
CA TRP A 100 -12.86 8.43 -11.08
C TRP A 100 -13.97 9.49 -11.02
N PRO A 101 -14.35 10.17 -12.12
CA PRO A 101 -15.40 11.19 -12.06
C PRO A 101 -16.76 10.61 -11.63
N ARG A 102 -17.10 9.40 -12.10
CA ARG A 102 -18.35 8.72 -11.72
C ARG A 102 -18.31 8.26 -10.27
N ALA A 103 -17.17 7.70 -9.85
CA ALA A 103 -16.92 7.29 -8.48
C ALA A 103 -17.12 8.48 -7.50
N ILE A 104 -16.50 9.63 -7.78
CA ILE A 104 -16.62 10.84 -6.94
C ILE A 104 -18.08 11.27 -6.83
N VAL A 105 -18.81 11.35 -7.95
CA VAL A 105 -20.22 11.78 -7.96
C VAL A 105 -21.09 10.82 -7.16
N ASN A 106 -20.93 9.51 -7.37
CA ASN A 106 -21.74 8.49 -6.72
C ASN A 106 -21.43 8.38 -5.23
N LEU A 107 -20.15 8.38 -4.84
CA LEU A 107 -19.71 8.32 -3.45
C LEU A 107 -20.08 9.60 -2.68
N LYS A 108 -19.86 10.79 -3.24
CA LYS A 108 -20.26 12.06 -2.59
C LYS A 108 -21.76 12.15 -2.36
N LYS A 109 -22.58 11.79 -3.37
CA LYS A 109 -24.05 11.77 -3.23
C LYS A 109 -24.49 10.73 -2.21
N SER A 110 -23.83 9.57 -2.18
CA SER A 110 -24.12 8.53 -1.21
C SER A 110 -23.76 8.98 0.21
N ALA A 111 -22.63 9.67 0.41
CA ALA A 111 -22.18 10.17 1.70
C ALA A 111 -23.24 11.04 2.40
N GLN A 112 -23.90 11.93 1.66
CA GLN A 112 -24.94 12.82 2.19
C GLN A 112 -26.22 12.09 2.68
N GLN A 113 -26.41 10.83 2.29
CA GLN A 113 -27.65 10.08 2.52
C GLN A 113 -27.42 8.71 3.18
N SER A 114 -26.16 8.38 3.49
CA SER A 114 -25.73 7.08 4.03
C SER A 114 -25.61 7.13 5.54
N GLU A 115 -25.81 5.98 6.19
CA GLU A 115 -25.49 5.81 7.61
C GLU A 115 -23.98 5.76 7.86
N LEU A 116 -23.17 5.56 6.82
CA LEU A 116 -21.70 5.59 6.88
C LEU A 116 -21.11 6.64 5.91
N PRO A 117 -21.31 7.96 6.16
CA PRO A 117 -20.82 9.01 5.26
C PRO A 117 -19.30 9.01 5.07
N ALA A 118 -18.58 8.68 6.15
CA ALA A 118 -17.13 8.82 6.16
C ALA A 118 -16.43 7.88 5.17
N VAL A 119 -16.84 6.62 5.07
CA VAL A 119 -16.28 5.65 4.10
C VAL A 119 -16.46 6.14 2.66
N ASN A 120 -17.63 6.73 2.37
CA ASN A 120 -17.92 7.29 1.06
C ASN A 120 -17.06 8.52 0.76
N TYR A 121 -16.86 9.41 1.74
CA TYR A 121 -15.95 10.55 1.60
C TYR A 121 -14.49 10.13 1.43
N LEU A 122 -14.02 9.08 2.12
CA LEU A 122 -12.67 8.53 1.93
C LEU A 122 -12.48 7.97 0.52
N GLY A 123 -13.48 7.24 0.00
CA GLY A 123 -13.46 6.76 -1.39
C GLY A 123 -13.49 7.91 -2.40
N ALA A 124 -14.28 8.94 -2.15
CA ALA A 124 -14.30 10.15 -2.99
C ALA A 124 -12.97 10.89 -2.95
N ALA A 125 -12.33 11.00 -1.79
CA ALA A 125 -11.00 11.59 -1.65
C ALA A 125 -9.95 10.81 -2.45
N ALA A 126 -9.96 9.49 -2.34
CA ALA A 126 -9.07 8.61 -3.12
C ALA A 126 -9.30 8.77 -4.62
N ALA A 127 -10.57 8.82 -5.07
CA ALA A 127 -10.90 9.00 -6.48
C ALA A 127 -10.46 10.38 -7.01
N SER A 128 -10.71 11.45 -6.25
CA SER A 128 -10.24 12.81 -6.58
C SER A 128 -8.73 12.89 -6.67
N PHE A 129 -8.03 12.21 -5.78
CA PHE A 129 -6.57 12.11 -5.83
C PHE A 129 -6.08 11.43 -7.10
N ASN A 130 -6.64 10.25 -7.46
CA ASN A 130 -6.27 9.55 -8.68
C ASN A 130 -6.63 10.32 -9.97
N LEU A 131 -7.62 11.20 -9.89
CA LEU A 131 -7.96 12.13 -10.98
C LEU A 131 -6.97 13.30 -11.11
N GLY A 132 -6.10 13.53 -10.12
CA GLY A 132 -5.17 14.65 -10.04
C GLY A 132 -5.71 15.89 -9.31
N ASN A 133 -6.92 15.83 -8.75
CA ASN A 133 -7.56 16.94 -8.04
C ASN A 133 -7.24 16.87 -6.53
N ASN A 134 -6.04 17.33 -6.15
CA ASN A 134 -5.57 17.19 -4.77
C ASN A 134 -6.31 18.09 -3.78
N GLN A 135 -6.83 19.24 -4.22
CA GLN A 135 -7.66 20.12 -3.38
C GLN A 135 -8.98 19.43 -3.01
N ASP A 136 -9.70 18.89 -3.99
CA ASP A 136 -10.93 18.13 -3.76
C ASP A 136 -10.68 16.93 -2.81
N ALA A 137 -9.54 16.25 -2.97
CA ALA A 137 -9.18 15.15 -2.09
C ALA A 137 -9.03 15.60 -0.62
N VAL A 138 -8.41 16.75 -0.37
CA VAL A 138 -8.30 17.35 0.98
C VAL A 138 -9.69 17.66 1.54
N ASP A 139 -10.55 18.28 0.74
CA ASP A 139 -11.89 18.68 1.18
C ASP A 139 -12.77 17.47 1.52
N TYR A 140 -12.65 16.38 0.76
CA TYR A 140 -13.35 15.14 1.07
C TYR A 140 -12.77 14.45 2.31
N LEU A 141 -11.46 14.49 2.55
CA LEU A 141 -10.88 13.98 3.80
C LEU A 141 -11.41 14.75 5.02
N LYS A 142 -11.45 16.08 4.94
CA LYS A 142 -12.03 16.92 5.99
C LYS A 142 -13.52 16.62 6.21
N SER A 143 -14.26 16.37 5.13
CA SER A 143 -15.66 15.94 5.20
C SER A 143 -15.81 14.58 5.89
N ALA A 144 -14.86 13.65 5.67
CA ALA A 144 -14.84 12.35 6.34
C ALA A 144 -14.60 12.49 7.85
N GLU A 145 -13.66 13.35 8.27
CA GLU A 145 -13.38 13.64 9.70
C GLU A 145 -14.60 14.21 10.43
N LEU A 146 -15.31 15.14 9.79
CA LEU A 146 -16.51 15.77 10.37
C LEU A 146 -17.72 14.82 10.46
N SER A 147 -17.68 13.68 9.76
CA SER A 147 -18.80 12.74 9.67
C SER A 147 -18.91 11.78 10.87
N GLY A 148 -17.99 11.87 11.85
CA GLY A 148 -18.11 11.25 13.19
C GLY A 148 -17.95 9.72 13.28
N ILE A 149 -18.17 8.98 12.18
CA ILE A 149 -18.10 7.50 12.17
C ILE A 149 -16.75 6.96 11.69
N ALA A 150 -16.02 7.69 10.84
CA ALA A 150 -14.59 7.43 10.74
C ALA A 150 -13.94 8.04 11.96
N ASP A 151 -13.32 7.21 12.80
CA ASP A 151 -12.39 7.71 13.80
C ASP A 151 -11.40 8.65 13.09
N ASP A 152 -11.09 9.80 13.72
CA ASP A 152 -10.06 10.79 13.31
C ASP A 152 -8.80 10.12 12.71
N VAL A 153 -8.46 8.94 13.23
CA VAL A 153 -7.38 8.05 12.82
C VAL A 153 -7.49 7.60 11.34
N THR A 154 -8.65 7.16 10.87
CA THR A 154 -8.81 6.59 9.51
C THR A 154 -8.62 7.65 8.44
N ALA A 155 -9.17 8.84 8.65
CA ALA A 155 -9.00 9.96 7.72
C ALA A 155 -7.54 10.44 7.70
N ARG A 156 -6.88 10.54 8.86
CA ARG A 156 -5.45 10.85 8.93
C ARG A 156 -4.58 9.78 8.27
N LEU A 157 -4.88 8.49 8.46
CA LEU A 157 -4.19 7.39 7.78
C LEU A 157 -4.30 7.53 6.25
N MET A 158 -5.50 7.84 5.76
CA MET A 158 -5.72 8.09 4.34
C MET A 158 -4.93 9.32 3.87
N ARG A 159 -4.92 10.41 4.64
CA ARG A 159 -4.13 11.61 4.33
C ARG A 159 -2.65 11.30 4.19
N VAL A 160 -2.07 10.54 5.13
CA VAL A 160 -0.67 10.11 5.09
C VAL A 160 -0.40 9.27 3.84
N ARG A 161 -1.29 8.31 3.51
CA ARG A 161 -1.15 7.49 2.28
C ARG A 161 -1.09 8.33 1.01
N LEU A 162 -1.97 9.32 0.89
CA LEU A 162 -1.98 10.21 -0.28
C LEU A 162 -0.68 11.01 -0.38
N LEU A 163 -0.19 11.58 0.74
CA LEU A 163 1.07 12.31 0.76
C LEU A 163 2.27 11.43 0.38
N LEU A 164 2.28 10.17 0.81
CA LEU A 164 3.31 9.20 0.41
C LEU A 164 3.27 8.89 -1.08
N GLN A 165 2.07 8.77 -1.67
CA GLN A 165 1.91 8.56 -3.12
C GLN A 165 2.39 9.77 -3.93
N GLU A 166 2.27 10.99 -3.39
CA GLU A 166 2.83 12.21 -4.00
C GLU A 166 4.35 12.36 -3.78
N GLY A 167 4.98 11.50 -2.98
CA GLY A 167 6.39 11.65 -2.58
C GLY A 167 6.62 12.78 -1.55
N LYS A 168 5.57 13.32 -0.93
CA LYS A 168 5.65 14.39 0.08
C LYS A 168 5.92 13.85 1.48
N PHE A 169 7.07 13.17 1.64
CA PHE A 169 7.43 12.50 2.89
C PHE A 169 7.56 13.48 4.07
N ALA A 170 8.11 14.67 3.83
CA ALA A 170 8.29 15.70 4.86
C ALA A 170 6.96 16.21 5.44
N GLU A 171 5.91 16.33 4.61
CA GLU A 171 4.56 16.69 5.06
C GLU A 171 3.86 15.53 5.78
N ALA A 172 4.15 14.29 5.37
CA ALA A 172 3.56 13.09 5.96
C ALA A 172 4.10 12.78 7.36
N LEU A 173 5.39 13.07 7.62
CA LEU A 173 6.08 12.71 8.86
C LEU A 173 5.39 13.19 10.14
N PRO A 174 5.08 14.49 10.33
CA PRO A 174 4.46 14.96 11.57
C PRO A 174 3.08 14.34 11.79
N LEU A 175 2.32 14.07 10.72
CA LEU A 175 1.01 13.44 10.79
C LEU A 175 1.10 11.99 11.26
N VAL A 176 2.02 11.20 10.68
CA VAL A 176 2.17 9.80 11.06
C VAL A 176 2.86 9.62 12.41
N GLN A 177 3.72 10.55 12.83
CA GLN A 177 4.28 10.58 14.18
C GLN A 177 3.22 10.90 15.25
N ASP A 178 2.28 11.81 14.97
CA ASP A 178 1.12 12.04 15.84
C ASP A 178 0.26 10.77 15.98
N LEU A 179 0.00 10.09 14.86
CA LEU A 179 -0.71 8.80 14.88
C LEU A 179 0.03 7.72 15.69
N TYR A 180 1.35 7.62 15.52
CA TYR A 180 2.18 6.65 16.25
C TYR A 180 2.18 6.93 17.76
N ARG A 181 2.26 8.20 18.19
CA ARG A 181 2.17 8.57 19.60
C ARG A 181 0.83 8.18 20.23
N ARG A 182 -0.26 8.29 19.47
CA ARG A 182 -1.61 7.93 19.95
C ARG A 182 -1.85 6.42 19.91
N GLN A 183 -1.34 5.73 18.90
CA GLN A 183 -1.58 4.30 18.64
C GLN A 183 -0.28 3.58 18.20
N PRO A 184 0.68 3.38 19.13
CA PRO A 184 2.00 2.83 18.79
C PRO A 184 1.94 1.37 18.33
N SER A 185 0.89 0.63 18.71
CA SER A 185 0.70 -0.77 18.36
C SER A 185 -0.05 -0.99 17.04
N HIS A 186 -0.48 0.05 16.33
CA HIS A 186 -1.31 -0.10 15.14
C HIS A 186 -0.46 -0.46 13.90
N PRO A 187 -0.61 -1.66 13.30
CA PRO A 187 0.26 -2.13 12.21
C PRO A 187 0.35 -1.19 10.99
N SER A 188 -0.78 -0.63 10.55
CA SER A 188 -0.79 0.31 9.42
C SER A 188 -0.09 1.64 9.73
N VAL A 189 -0.11 2.12 10.99
CA VAL A 189 0.60 3.35 11.38
C VAL A 189 2.09 3.09 11.30
N LEU A 190 2.55 1.97 11.85
CA LEU A 190 3.96 1.55 11.80
C LEU A 190 4.47 1.39 10.36
N ARG A 191 3.70 0.74 9.48
CA ARG A 191 4.06 0.61 8.05
C ARG A 191 4.15 1.96 7.33
N LEU A 192 3.22 2.87 7.62
CA LEU A 192 3.26 4.21 7.04
C LEU A 192 4.45 4.99 7.57
N LEU A 193 4.73 4.94 8.88
CA LEU A 193 5.89 5.60 9.48
C LEU A 193 7.19 5.06 8.87
N ALA A 194 7.33 3.73 8.75
CA ALA A 194 8.48 3.11 8.11
C ALA A 194 8.65 3.58 6.66
N SER A 195 7.55 3.64 5.89
CA SER A 195 7.56 4.13 4.50
C SER A 195 7.92 5.62 4.42
N THR A 196 7.42 6.45 5.34
CA THR A 196 7.76 7.87 5.43
C THR A 196 9.24 8.07 5.74
N LEU A 197 9.76 7.40 6.77
CA LEU A 197 11.17 7.49 7.17
C LEU A 197 12.11 7.00 6.06
N LYS A 198 11.75 5.89 5.40
CA LYS A 198 12.48 5.37 4.23
C LYS A 198 12.50 6.39 3.08
N GLY A 199 11.36 7.01 2.77
CA GLY A 199 11.28 8.06 1.75
C GLY A 199 12.10 9.32 2.09
N MET A 200 12.21 9.65 3.38
CA MET A 200 13.08 10.73 3.88
C MET A 200 14.55 10.34 3.99
N ARG A 201 14.90 9.06 3.78
CA ARG A 201 16.23 8.49 4.04
C ARG A 201 16.71 8.71 5.48
N ASP A 202 15.77 8.77 6.43
CA ASP A 202 16.09 8.84 7.86
C ASP A 202 16.29 7.41 8.39
N TRP A 203 17.46 6.84 8.06
CA TRP A 203 17.79 5.46 8.38
C TRP A 203 17.97 5.24 9.89
N ARG A 204 18.39 6.26 10.64
CA ARG A 204 18.57 6.16 12.10
C ARG A 204 17.22 6.08 12.81
N ALA A 205 16.25 6.90 12.43
CA ALA A 205 14.89 6.76 12.96
C ALA A 205 14.27 5.41 12.54
N LEU A 206 14.51 4.96 11.31
CA LEU A 206 13.99 3.68 10.83
C LEU A 206 14.59 2.48 11.58
N GLU A 207 15.87 2.52 11.91
CA GLU A 207 16.53 1.53 12.77
C GLU A 207 15.83 1.40 14.12
N THR A 208 15.55 2.52 14.78
CA THR A 208 14.85 2.51 16.08
C THR A 208 13.43 1.96 16.01
N LEU A 209 12.81 2.00 14.82
CA LEU A 209 11.46 1.50 14.58
C LEU A 209 11.42 -0.01 14.26
N LEU A 210 12.53 -0.62 13.83
CA LEU A 210 12.59 -2.05 13.45
C LEU A 210 12.02 -3.00 14.52
N PRO A 211 12.35 -2.85 15.83
CA PRO A 211 11.82 -3.74 16.86
C PRO A 211 10.29 -3.68 16.97
N ASP A 212 9.70 -2.49 16.83
CA ASP A 212 8.25 -2.29 16.90
C ASP A 212 7.53 -2.88 15.69
N LEU A 213 8.14 -2.81 14.50
CA LEU A 213 7.59 -3.43 13.28
C LEU A 213 7.42 -4.94 13.45
N GLY A 214 8.36 -5.60 14.12
CA GLY A 214 8.28 -7.02 14.48
C GLY A 214 7.33 -7.29 15.64
N LYS A 215 7.45 -6.54 16.75
CA LYS A 215 6.66 -6.74 17.96
C LYS A 215 5.15 -6.69 17.70
N TYR A 216 4.70 -5.80 16.82
CA TYR A 216 3.29 -5.60 16.50
C TYR A 216 2.85 -6.25 15.19
N ASN A 217 3.65 -7.16 14.61
CA ASN A 217 3.36 -7.85 13.34
C ASN A 217 2.97 -6.89 12.20
N ALA A 218 3.62 -5.72 12.14
CA ALA A 218 3.40 -4.76 11.07
C ALA A 218 3.99 -5.24 9.74
N LEU A 219 5.09 -5.98 9.84
CA LEU A 219 5.81 -6.65 8.75
C LEU A 219 6.10 -8.10 9.16
N SER A 220 6.22 -8.99 8.18
CA SER A 220 6.71 -10.35 8.38
C SER A 220 8.19 -10.38 8.76
N GLU A 221 8.67 -11.48 9.35
CA GLU A 221 10.08 -11.66 9.71
C GLU A 221 11.02 -11.48 8.50
N GLN A 222 10.60 -11.98 7.32
CA GLN A 222 11.34 -11.81 6.07
C GLN A 222 11.42 -10.34 5.64
N GLU A 223 10.30 -9.60 5.68
CA GLU A 223 10.27 -8.18 5.34
C GLU A 223 11.11 -7.35 6.31
N ILE A 224 11.11 -7.70 7.60
CA ILE A 224 11.95 -7.05 8.61
C ILE A 224 13.42 -7.35 8.34
N GLY A 225 13.78 -8.58 7.98
CA GLY A 225 15.14 -8.94 7.61
C GLY A 225 15.66 -8.12 6.42
N GLN A 226 14.87 -8.02 5.36
CA GLN A 226 15.18 -7.22 4.17
C GLN A 226 15.31 -5.73 4.49
N LEU A 227 14.37 -5.19 5.27
CA LEU A 227 14.40 -3.79 5.69
C LEU A 227 15.60 -3.50 6.59
N SER A 228 15.94 -4.42 7.50
CA SER A 228 17.10 -4.29 8.38
C SER A 228 18.40 -4.29 7.58
N GLU A 229 18.57 -5.21 6.63
CA GLU A 229 19.73 -5.23 5.74
C GLU A 229 19.86 -3.90 4.97
N GLU A 230 18.75 -3.39 4.44
CA GLU A 230 18.71 -2.09 3.77
C GLU A 230 19.11 -0.94 4.72
N VAL A 231 18.50 -0.85 5.90
CA VAL A 231 18.83 0.19 6.90
C VAL A 231 20.31 0.20 7.23
N TYR A 232 20.88 -0.95 7.59
CA TYR A 232 22.29 -1.02 8.00
C TYR A 232 23.25 -0.81 6.83
N ARG A 233 22.89 -1.26 5.63
CA ARG A 233 23.66 -0.96 4.41
C ARG A 233 23.71 0.54 4.17
N GLU A 234 22.57 1.21 4.19
CA GLU A 234 22.51 2.65 3.93
C GLU A 234 23.20 3.45 5.05
N LEU A 235 23.05 3.06 6.31
CA LEU A 235 23.81 3.66 7.44
C LEU A 235 25.32 3.57 7.22
N LEU A 236 25.83 2.43 6.75
CA LEU A 236 27.26 2.29 6.39
C LEU A 236 27.62 3.17 5.19
N VAL A 237 26.75 3.30 4.19
CA VAL A 237 26.98 4.13 3.00
C VAL A 237 27.07 5.61 3.35
N ILE A 238 26.15 6.13 4.17
CA ILE A 238 26.14 7.55 4.56
C ILE A 238 27.19 7.89 5.62
N PHE A 239 27.77 6.90 6.32
CA PHE A 239 28.86 7.14 7.27
C PHE A 239 30.02 7.92 6.59
N PRO A 240 30.56 9.01 7.20
CA PRO A 240 30.37 9.50 8.57
C PRO A 240 29.35 10.66 8.74
N GLU A 241 28.35 10.79 7.88
CA GLU A 241 27.33 11.85 7.98
C GLU A 241 26.70 11.93 9.39
N GLY A 242 26.52 13.15 9.89
CA GLY A 242 25.97 13.41 11.23
C GLY A 242 26.98 13.35 12.38
N LEU A 243 28.23 12.95 12.14
CA LEU A 243 29.31 13.07 13.12
C LEU A 243 29.89 14.50 13.12
N ALA A 244 30.56 14.84 14.24
CA ALA A 244 31.24 16.12 14.36
C ALA A 244 32.30 16.30 13.26
N PRO A 245 32.47 17.51 12.70
CA PRO A 245 33.55 17.78 11.77
C PRO A 245 34.90 17.63 12.48
N ASN A 246 35.94 17.22 11.75
CA ASN A 246 37.34 17.11 12.21
C ASN A 246 37.64 16.03 13.26
N LEU A 247 36.85 14.94 13.29
CA LEU A 247 37.22 13.77 14.09
C LEU A 247 38.54 13.16 13.60
N SER A 248 39.37 12.72 14.54
CA SER A 248 40.59 11.97 14.24
C SER A 248 40.26 10.62 13.59
N GLN A 249 41.23 10.04 12.87
CA GLN A 249 41.07 8.70 12.28
C GLN A 249 40.70 7.63 13.33
N SER A 250 41.17 7.76 14.57
CA SER A 250 40.84 6.81 15.64
C SER A 250 39.39 6.98 16.12
N GLU A 251 38.89 8.21 16.21
CA GLU A 251 37.50 8.48 16.62
C GLU A 251 36.51 8.04 15.53
N LEU A 252 36.81 8.32 14.26
CA LEU A 252 36.03 7.84 13.13
C LEU A 252 35.97 6.31 13.10
N GLN A 253 37.10 5.64 13.30
CA GLN A 253 37.11 4.18 13.35
C GLN A 253 36.31 3.65 14.56
N ASN A 254 36.43 4.27 15.74
CA ASN A 254 35.65 3.85 16.90
C ASN A 254 34.14 4.05 16.67
N ALA A 255 33.73 5.12 16.00
CA ALA A 255 32.34 5.35 15.63
C ALA A 255 31.84 4.31 14.61
N LEU A 256 32.67 3.97 13.61
CA LEU A 256 32.35 2.92 12.65
C LEU A 256 32.26 1.53 13.29
N ASP A 257 33.14 1.23 14.25
CA ASP A 257 33.12 -0.02 15.00
C ASP A 257 31.86 -0.12 15.87
N ARG A 258 31.41 0.97 16.50
CA ARG A 258 30.13 1.03 17.22
C ARG A 258 28.94 0.76 16.30
N LEU A 259 28.91 1.41 15.14
CA LEU A 259 27.86 1.15 14.14
C LEU A 259 27.84 -0.33 13.72
N TRP A 260 29.02 -0.94 13.52
CA TRP A 260 29.11 -2.37 13.22
C TRP A 260 28.61 -3.27 14.36
N GLU A 261 28.87 -2.89 15.62
CA GLU A 261 28.39 -3.61 16.81
C GLU A 261 26.86 -3.53 16.98
N GLU A 262 26.23 -2.44 16.53
CA GLU A 262 24.76 -2.28 16.52
C GLU A 262 24.09 -3.21 15.50
N ILE A 263 24.78 -3.59 14.40
CA ILE A 263 24.24 -4.50 13.39
C ILE A 263 23.95 -5.89 14.01
N PRO A 264 22.75 -6.46 13.82
CA PRO A 264 22.44 -7.81 14.28
C PRO A 264 23.45 -8.86 13.82
N LYS A 265 23.81 -9.80 14.70
CA LYS A 265 24.83 -10.84 14.42
C LYS A 265 24.55 -11.68 13.17
N ALA A 266 23.28 -11.87 12.81
CA ALA A 266 22.89 -12.55 11.58
C ALA A 266 23.35 -11.74 10.35
N LEU A 267 23.08 -10.44 10.34
CA LEU A 267 23.45 -9.51 9.27
C LEU A 267 24.96 -9.24 9.21
N GLN A 268 25.69 -9.34 10.33
CA GLN A 268 27.16 -9.25 10.30
C GLN A 268 27.84 -10.39 9.51
N ARG A 269 27.10 -11.46 9.16
CA ARG A 269 27.57 -12.54 8.29
C ARG A 269 27.26 -12.30 6.81
N GLU A 270 26.44 -11.30 6.50
CA GLU A 270 26.09 -11.00 5.12
C GLU A 270 27.29 -10.41 4.38
N PRO A 271 27.80 -11.07 3.32
CA PRO A 271 29.02 -10.65 2.64
C PRO A 271 28.96 -9.20 2.13
N ARG A 272 27.77 -8.74 1.69
CA ARG A 272 27.58 -7.36 1.20
C ARG A 272 27.79 -6.32 2.30
N LEU A 273 27.31 -6.56 3.51
CA LEU A 273 27.51 -5.65 4.65
C LEU A 273 28.96 -5.65 5.11
N VAL A 274 29.58 -6.82 5.16
CA VAL A 274 31.02 -6.96 5.47
C VAL A 274 31.86 -6.17 4.46
N ALA A 275 31.55 -6.30 3.17
CA ALA A 275 32.24 -5.56 2.11
C ALA A 275 32.13 -4.05 2.31
N GLN A 276 30.93 -3.55 2.62
CA GLN A 276 30.72 -2.11 2.85
C GLN A 276 31.48 -1.61 4.09
N TYR A 277 31.42 -2.33 5.20
CA TYR A 277 32.15 -1.98 6.41
C TYR A 277 33.68 -1.96 6.17
N VAL A 278 34.22 -2.96 5.46
CA VAL A 278 35.65 -3.00 5.10
C VAL A 278 36.02 -1.82 4.19
N ARG A 279 35.21 -1.50 3.18
CA ARG A 279 35.45 -0.32 2.32
C ARG A 279 35.46 0.96 3.15
N LYS A 280 34.55 1.10 4.12
CA LYS A 280 34.51 2.26 5.02
C LYS A 280 35.72 2.34 5.95
N LEU A 281 36.24 1.21 6.44
CA LEU A 281 37.50 1.18 7.19
C LEU A 281 38.68 1.69 6.36
N VAL A 282 38.73 1.36 5.06
CA VAL A 282 39.76 1.89 4.14
C VAL A 282 39.61 3.41 3.98
N VAL A 283 38.38 3.91 3.76
CA VAL A 283 38.11 5.36 3.65
C VAL A 283 38.51 6.12 4.91
N VAL A 284 38.35 5.53 6.10
CA VAL A 284 38.78 6.11 7.38
C VAL A 284 40.32 6.07 7.56
N GLY A 285 41.06 5.46 6.63
CA GLY A 285 42.52 5.35 6.67
C GLY A 285 43.02 4.16 7.50
N ARG A 286 42.18 3.15 7.75
CA ARG A 286 42.50 1.96 8.57
C ARG A 286 42.54 0.68 7.72
N ALA A 287 43.25 0.73 6.60
CA ALA A 287 43.42 -0.41 5.68
C ALA A 287 43.99 -1.67 6.38
N ASP A 288 44.94 -1.52 7.31
CA ASP A 288 45.49 -2.64 8.08
C ASP A 288 44.42 -3.39 8.89
N LYS A 289 43.50 -2.65 9.52
CA LYS A 289 42.39 -3.23 10.27
C LYS A 289 41.36 -3.84 9.35
N ALA A 290 41.11 -3.21 8.20
CA ALA A 290 40.23 -3.72 7.16
C ALA A 290 40.71 -5.10 6.67
N GLU A 291 42.02 -5.23 6.37
CA GLU A 291 42.67 -6.49 6.00
C GLU A 291 42.48 -7.56 7.08
N THR A 292 42.80 -7.21 8.33
CA THR A 292 42.75 -8.19 9.43
C THR A 292 41.33 -8.66 9.71
N ARG A 293 40.34 -7.76 9.66
CA ARG A 293 38.92 -8.09 9.80
C ARG A 293 38.43 -8.98 8.66
N LEU A 294 38.71 -8.59 7.41
CA LEU A 294 38.29 -9.32 6.22
C LEU A 294 38.90 -10.73 6.16
N ARG A 295 40.20 -10.86 6.45
CA ARG A 295 40.88 -12.16 6.53
C ARG A 295 40.26 -13.08 7.58
N ARG A 296 39.99 -12.56 8.79
CA ARG A 296 39.32 -13.35 9.85
C ARG A 296 37.91 -13.79 9.44
N PHE A 297 37.21 -12.95 8.69
CA PHE A 297 35.89 -13.28 8.16
C PHE A 297 35.98 -14.39 7.10
N LEU A 298 36.84 -14.22 6.09
CA LEU A 298 37.05 -15.19 5.00
C LEU A 298 37.47 -16.58 5.51
N ASN A 299 38.26 -16.64 6.60
CA ASN A 299 38.64 -17.90 7.24
C ASN A 299 37.44 -18.70 7.81
N LYS A 300 36.29 -18.06 8.03
CA LYS A 300 35.07 -18.71 8.56
C LYS A 300 33.94 -18.77 7.54
N HIS A 301 33.86 -17.75 6.69
CA HIS A 301 32.77 -17.51 5.76
C HIS A 301 33.38 -17.12 4.42
N TRP A 302 33.73 -18.14 3.62
CA TRP A 302 34.30 -17.94 2.30
C TRP A 302 33.27 -17.29 1.37
N HIS A 303 33.66 -16.22 0.69
CA HIS A 303 32.82 -15.57 -0.32
C HIS A 303 33.70 -14.94 -1.41
N PRO A 304 33.53 -15.30 -2.70
CA PRO A 304 34.44 -14.86 -3.76
C PRO A 304 34.56 -13.33 -3.93
N GLU A 305 33.45 -12.59 -3.74
CA GLU A 305 33.48 -11.11 -3.78
C GLU A 305 34.37 -10.50 -2.69
N LEU A 306 34.39 -11.11 -1.50
CA LEU A 306 35.21 -10.65 -0.39
C LEU A 306 36.69 -10.98 -0.61
N VAL A 307 36.99 -12.06 -1.34
CA VAL A 307 38.35 -12.39 -1.76
C VAL A 307 38.87 -11.35 -2.75
N ARG A 308 38.06 -10.97 -3.75
CA ARG A 308 38.42 -9.87 -4.65
C ARG A 308 38.68 -8.57 -3.87
N LEU A 309 37.80 -8.22 -2.93
CA LEU A 309 38.00 -7.04 -2.08
C LEU A 309 39.32 -7.11 -1.31
N TYR A 310 39.67 -8.28 -0.77
CA TYR A 310 40.92 -8.49 -0.03
C TYR A 310 42.15 -8.13 -0.89
N GLY A 311 42.16 -8.55 -2.15
CA GLY A 311 43.24 -8.24 -3.10
C GLY A 311 43.36 -6.76 -3.47
N THR A 312 42.29 -5.97 -3.30
CA THR A 312 42.28 -4.53 -3.61
C THR A 312 42.70 -3.65 -2.43
N LEU A 313 42.86 -4.22 -1.23
CA LEU A 313 43.27 -3.43 -0.07
C LEU A 313 44.74 -3.01 -0.21
N GLU A 314 45.01 -1.71 -0.15
CA GLU A 314 46.37 -1.14 -0.22
C GLU A 314 47.09 -1.32 1.11
N VAL A 315 47.64 -2.52 1.31
CA VAL A 315 48.47 -2.91 2.47
C VAL A 315 49.75 -3.55 1.93
N ASP A 316 50.63 -4.07 2.80
CA ASP A 316 51.82 -4.82 2.37
C ASP A 316 51.43 -6.03 1.49
N PRO A 317 51.71 -5.98 0.17
CA PRO A 317 51.27 -7.01 -0.77
C PRO A 317 51.92 -8.37 -0.52
N SER A 318 53.16 -8.38 -0.03
CA SER A 318 53.89 -9.63 0.27
C SER A 318 53.26 -10.36 1.45
N ARG A 319 52.84 -9.60 2.47
CA ARG A 319 52.12 -10.14 3.62
C ARG A 319 50.72 -10.63 3.24
N GLN A 320 49.98 -9.87 2.45
CA GLN A 320 48.66 -10.27 1.94
C GLN A 320 48.75 -11.54 1.11
N LEU A 321 49.74 -11.63 0.21
CA LEU A 321 49.99 -12.80 -0.61
C LEU A 321 50.25 -14.03 0.25
N GLY A 322 51.13 -13.92 1.25
CA GLY A 322 51.44 -15.04 2.15
C GLY A 322 50.21 -15.57 2.91
N PHE A 323 49.31 -14.69 3.35
CA PHE A 323 48.05 -15.13 3.97
C PHE A 323 47.09 -15.75 2.94
N ALA A 324 46.92 -15.11 1.78
CA ALA A 324 46.00 -15.59 0.75
C ALA A 324 46.43 -16.93 0.14
N GLU A 325 47.74 -17.18 -0.02
CA GLU A 325 48.28 -18.48 -0.46
C GLU A 325 47.87 -19.60 0.51
N GLY A 326 47.71 -19.29 1.80
CA GLY A 326 47.20 -20.23 2.80
C GLY A 326 45.79 -20.75 2.48
N TRP A 327 44.96 -19.97 1.78
CA TRP A 327 43.60 -20.34 1.40
C TRP A 327 43.55 -21.35 0.25
N LEU A 328 44.62 -21.50 -0.54
CA LEU A 328 44.68 -22.47 -1.65
C LEU A 328 44.44 -23.91 -1.20
N LYS A 329 44.78 -24.25 0.06
CA LYS A 329 44.54 -25.61 0.60
C LYS A 329 43.06 -25.99 0.62
N ALA A 330 42.18 -25.03 0.86
CA ALA A 330 40.73 -25.24 0.95
C ALA A 330 40.00 -24.77 -0.31
N HIS A 331 40.52 -23.75 -0.99
CA HIS A 331 39.85 -23.04 -2.08
C HIS A 331 40.69 -22.95 -3.36
N GLY A 332 41.60 -23.91 -3.61
CA GLY A 332 42.50 -23.90 -4.77
C GLY A 332 41.80 -23.96 -6.14
N GLY A 333 40.53 -24.37 -6.18
CA GLY A 333 39.70 -24.34 -7.40
C GLY A 333 38.88 -23.06 -7.57
N ASP A 334 39.06 -22.04 -6.73
CA ASP A 334 38.34 -20.78 -6.82
C ASP A 334 39.08 -19.79 -7.74
N ALA A 335 38.46 -19.46 -8.88
CA ALA A 335 39.05 -18.56 -9.86
C ALA A 335 39.24 -17.12 -9.34
N ASP A 336 38.38 -16.64 -8.44
CA ASP A 336 38.51 -15.32 -7.83
C ASP A 336 39.70 -15.26 -6.87
N LEU A 337 39.96 -16.35 -6.14
CA LEU A 337 41.18 -16.48 -5.32
C LEU A 337 42.43 -16.48 -6.18
N LEU A 338 42.47 -17.32 -7.22
CA LEU A 338 43.63 -17.41 -8.10
C LEU A 338 43.91 -16.07 -8.80
N SER A 339 42.87 -15.40 -9.30
CA SER A 339 43.02 -14.06 -9.87
C SER A 339 43.56 -13.05 -8.83
N THR A 340 43.03 -13.09 -7.60
CA THR A 340 43.50 -12.25 -6.49
C THR A 340 44.98 -12.50 -6.14
N LEU A 341 45.39 -13.77 -6.07
CA LEU A 341 46.78 -14.16 -5.86
C LEU A 341 47.68 -13.72 -7.00
N GLY A 342 47.19 -13.76 -8.24
CA GLY A 342 47.86 -13.21 -9.40
C GLY A 342 48.13 -11.71 -9.23
N HIS A 343 47.12 -10.92 -8.88
CA HIS A 343 47.25 -9.49 -8.63
C HIS A 343 48.21 -9.16 -7.47
N LEU A 344 48.12 -9.87 -6.34
CA LEU A 344 49.03 -9.70 -5.21
C LEU A 344 50.47 -10.10 -5.56
N SER A 345 50.64 -11.14 -6.39
CA SER A 345 51.96 -11.55 -6.90
C SER A 345 52.55 -10.51 -7.84
N VAL A 346 51.74 -9.85 -8.68
CA VAL A 346 52.16 -8.71 -9.51
C VAL A 346 52.63 -7.56 -8.62
N ALA A 347 51.85 -7.21 -7.59
CA ALA A 347 52.19 -6.14 -6.64
C ALA A 347 53.44 -6.46 -5.80
N SER A 348 53.75 -7.74 -5.60
CA SER A 348 54.97 -8.22 -4.92
C SER A 348 56.14 -8.51 -5.86
N GLU A 349 56.04 -8.13 -7.15
CA GLU A 349 57.05 -8.37 -8.20
C GLU A 349 57.40 -9.86 -8.46
N LEU A 350 56.50 -10.77 -8.10
CA LEU A 350 56.63 -12.21 -8.29
C LEU A 350 56.02 -12.66 -9.62
N TRP A 351 56.59 -12.16 -10.72
CA TRP A 351 56.02 -12.29 -12.07
C TRP A 351 55.74 -13.73 -12.53
N GLY A 352 56.60 -14.68 -12.15
CA GLY A 352 56.44 -16.09 -12.50
C GLY A 352 55.24 -16.73 -11.79
N LYS A 353 55.05 -16.43 -10.50
CA LYS A 353 53.87 -16.87 -9.74
C LYS A 353 52.60 -16.21 -10.25
N ALA A 354 52.65 -14.89 -10.51
CA ALA A 354 51.52 -14.14 -11.05
C ALA A 354 50.98 -14.76 -12.34
N ARG A 355 51.88 -15.07 -13.29
CA ARG A 355 51.54 -15.72 -14.56
C ARG A 355 50.81 -17.05 -14.32
N ARG A 356 51.37 -17.92 -13.48
CA ARG A 356 50.78 -19.23 -13.17
C ARG A 356 49.39 -19.09 -12.57
N TYR A 357 49.21 -18.22 -11.59
CA TYR A 357 47.90 -18.00 -10.96
C TYR A 357 46.86 -17.47 -11.95
N PHE A 358 47.23 -16.55 -12.85
CA PHE A 358 46.30 -16.09 -13.88
C PHE A 358 45.97 -17.16 -14.92
N GLU A 359 46.95 -17.96 -15.35
CA GLU A 359 46.72 -19.10 -16.27
C GLU A 359 45.80 -20.15 -15.63
N GLU A 360 46.01 -20.48 -14.36
CA GLU A 360 45.15 -21.40 -13.59
C GLU A 360 43.74 -20.81 -13.40
N ALA A 361 43.61 -19.51 -13.09
CA ALA A 361 42.31 -18.84 -12.98
C ALA A 361 41.53 -18.87 -14.31
N LEU A 362 42.21 -18.60 -15.44
CA LEU A 362 41.61 -18.65 -16.78
C LEU A 362 41.22 -20.06 -17.20
N ALA A 363 41.95 -21.09 -16.76
CA ALA A 363 41.58 -22.47 -17.01
C ALA A 363 40.27 -22.87 -16.32
N ILE A 364 39.96 -22.25 -15.17
CA ILE A 364 38.72 -22.51 -14.41
C ILE A 364 37.57 -21.63 -14.94
N SER A 365 37.79 -20.32 -14.99
CA SER A 365 36.78 -19.34 -15.41
C SER A 365 37.42 -18.26 -16.27
N PRO A 366 37.31 -18.36 -17.61
CA PRO A 366 37.79 -17.33 -18.52
C PRO A 366 37.03 -16.01 -18.32
N THR A 367 37.68 -15.01 -17.73
CA THR A 367 37.10 -13.67 -17.57
C THR A 367 37.91 -12.61 -18.33
N PRO A 368 37.27 -11.60 -18.91
CA PRO A 368 37.97 -10.49 -19.57
C PRO A 368 38.99 -9.80 -18.66
N ALA A 369 38.64 -9.65 -17.37
CA ALA A 369 39.51 -9.02 -16.38
C ALA A 369 40.80 -9.83 -16.14
N THR A 370 40.72 -11.15 -16.03
CA THR A 370 41.90 -12.00 -15.84
C THR A 370 42.76 -12.07 -17.11
N TYR A 371 42.15 -12.10 -18.30
CA TYR A 371 42.89 -11.99 -19.57
C TYR A 371 43.65 -10.67 -19.68
N TYR A 372 43.01 -9.56 -19.30
CA TYR A 372 43.64 -8.25 -19.27
C TYR A 372 44.82 -8.20 -18.28
N ALA A 373 44.65 -8.76 -17.09
CA ALA A 373 45.71 -8.82 -16.08
C ALA A 373 46.92 -9.64 -16.56
N LEU A 374 46.68 -10.82 -17.17
CA LEU A 374 47.74 -11.65 -17.75
C LEU A 374 48.43 -10.96 -18.94
N GLY A 375 47.65 -10.35 -19.84
CA GLY A 375 48.20 -9.60 -20.98
C GLY A 375 49.09 -8.45 -20.52
N SER A 376 48.62 -7.65 -19.56
CA SER A 376 49.38 -6.54 -18.99
C SER A 376 50.67 -7.00 -18.30
N LEU A 377 50.64 -8.14 -17.62
CA LEU A 377 51.83 -8.77 -17.07
C LEU A 377 52.84 -9.17 -18.15
N LEU A 378 52.39 -9.80 -19.24
CA LEU A 378 53.24 -10.23 -20.35
C LEU A 378 53.83 -9.05 -21.13
N ALA A 379 53.05 -7.99 -21.36
CA ALA A 379 53.52 -6.75 -21.96
C ALA A 379 54.66 -6.12 -21.15
N ARG A 380 54.51 -6.03 -19.81
CA ARG A 380 55.56 -5.51 -18.91
C ARG A 380 56.85 -6.35 -18.96
N ARG A 381 56.77 -7.61 -19.36
CA ARG A 381 57.92 -8.51 -19.53
C ARG A 381 58.50 -8.52 -20.95
N GLY A 382 57.93 -7.76 -21.89
CA GLY A 382 58.39 -7.68 -23.28
C GLY A 382 57.85 -8.78 -24.21
N ASP A 383 56.89 -9.60 -23.78
CA ASP A 383 56.25 -10.61 -24.64
C ASP A 383 54.98 -10.04 -25.29
N GLU A 384 55.18 -9.17 -26.29
CA GLU A 384 54.11 -8.44 -26.96
C GLU A 384 53.15 -9.38 -27.71
N ALA A 385 53.66 -10.45 -28.32
CA ALA A 385 52.86 -11.40 -29.08
C ALA A 385 51.93 -12.22 -28.17
N ALA A 386 52.40 -12.68 -27.01
CA ALA A 386 51.54 -13.35 -26.04
C ALA A 386 50.56 -12.37 -25.37
N SER A 387 51.00 -11.14 -25.08
CA SER A 387 50.13 -10.08 -24.56
C SER A 387 48.98 -9.76 -25.50
N PHE A 388 49.26 -9.56 -26.79
CA PHE A 388 48.25 -9.26 -27.80
C PHE A 388 47.20 -10.38 -27.89
N ARG A 389 47.64 -11.65 -27.88
CA ARG A 389 46.73 -12.80 -27.86
C ARG A 389 45.83 -12.79 -26.62
N CYS A 390 46.37 -12.50 -25.43
CA CYS A 390 45.56 -12.40 -24.21
C CYS A 390 44.51 -11.30 -24.30
N PHE A 391 44.87 -10.11 -24.80
CA PHE A 391 43.92 -9.02 -24.98
C PHE A 391 42.83 -9.35 -26.01
N GLN A 392 43.19 -10.00 -27.12
CA GLN A 392 42.23 -10.45 -28.14
C GLN A 392 41.25 -11.48 -27.55
N GLN A 393 41.73 -12.45 -26.79
CA GLN A 393 40.89 -13.44 -26.11
C GLN A 393 39.97 -12.79 -25.07
N GLY A 394 40.49 -11.85 -24.28
CA GLY A 394 39.71 -11.09 -23.31
C GLY A 394 38.59 -10.27 -23.97
N LEU A 395 38.88 -9.63 -25.11
CA LEU A 395 37.89 -8.88 -25.88
C LEU A 395 36.81 -9.80 -26.46
N ASN A 396 37.21 -10.93 -27.07
CA ASN A 396 36.27 -11.91 -27.59
C ASN A 396 35.34 -12.44 -26.49
N GLN A 397 35.88 -12.70 -25.29
CA GLN A 397 35.10 -13.16 -24.14
C GLN A 397 34.14 -12.08 -23.62
N ALA A 398 34.54 -10.81 -23.65
CA ALA A 398 33.67 -9.70 -23.27
C ALA A 398 32.50 -9.53 -24.26
N LEU A 399 32.75 -9.74 -25.55
CA LEU A 399 31.74 -9.63 -26.60
C LEU A 399 30.79 -10.83 -26.66
N SER A 400 31.27 -12.04 -26.35
CA SER A 400 30.44 -13.25 -26.33
C SER A 400 29.48 -13.31 -25.14
N GLY A 401 29.80 -12.66 -24.02
CA GLY A 401 28.93 -12.55 -22.84
C GLY A 401 27.84 -11.47 -22.92
N VAL A 402 27.72 -10.75 -24.04
CA VAL A 402 26.75 -9.66 -24.27
C VAL A 402 25.53 -10.13 -25.11
N GLN A 403 25.48 -11.40 -25.50
CA GLN A 403 24.31 -12.07 -26.08
C GLN A 403 23.56 -12.85 -25.01
#